data_AF-A0AAU3WY35-F1
#
_entry.id   AF-A0AAU3WY35-F1
#
_cell.length_a   1.000
_cell.length_b   1.000
_cell.length_c   1.000
_cell.angle_alpha   90.00
_cell.angle_beta   90.00
_cell.angle_gamma   90.00
#
_symmetry.space_group_name_H-M   'P 1'
#
loop_
_entity.id
_entity.type
_entity.pdbx_description
1 polymer ?
#
loop_
_entity_poly.entity_id
_entity_poly.type
_entity_poly.pdbx_seq_one_letter_code
_entity_poly.pdbx_strand_id
1 'polypeptide(L)'
;MKRSGPLYTLLAGLALGLFVLSLNATTGEGTSSYGEAPAATASPAPSTSPSSKASASAEPSASPSKASPTRTARAKTSYAGRTDDDSSAISISIRGDKAIAYFCDGRTKESWLKGNVEDDGEMKLSGKHGAKLDGRLTGDRVRGTTTIEKRPYGFTAKKAVKPSGLYRATTEVRGAEIDGGWIVLPDGRQVGIVRRDDKPSAAPPIDPDSGAVPVDGDSLTARPVVP
;
A
#
# COMPACT_ATOMS: atom_id res chain seq x y z
N MET A 1 -13.66 -23.46 49.11
CA MET A 1 -13.36 -22.76 47.84
C MET A 1 -13.35 -21.26 48.11
N LYS A 2 -12.16 -20.65 48.20
CA LYS A 2 -11.99 -19.21 48.53
C LYS A 2 -12.27 -18.37 47.28
N ARG A 3 -13.22 -17.45 47.38
CA ARG A 3 -13.73 -16.63 46.28
C ARG A 3 -12.97 -15.31 46.25
N SER A 4 -11.92 -15.23 45.43
CA SER A 4 -11.09 -14.01 45.30
C SER A 4 -11.60 -13.01 44.25
N GLY A 5 -12.82 -13.20 43.72
CA GLY A 5 -13.40 -12.40 42.64
C GLY A 5 -13.41 -10.88 42.85
N PRO A 6 -13.75 -10.34 44.03
CA PRO A 6 -13.90 -8.88 44.20
C PRO A 6 -12.58 -8.10 44.16
N LEU A 7 -11.46 -8.73 44.53
CA LEU A 7 -10.14 -8.08 44.61
C LEU A 7 -9.52 -7.86 43.22
N TYR A 8 -9.76 -8.76 42.28
CA TYR A 8 -9.20 -8.65 40.92
C TYR A 8 -9.84 -7.51 40.11
N THR A 9 -11.13 -7.23 40.32
CA THR A 9 -11.81 -6.10 39.69
C THR A 9 -11.34 -4.74 40.22
N LEU A 10 -11.01 -4.64 41.51
CA LEU A 10 -10.47 -3.40 42.08
C LEU A 10 -9.05 -3.11 41.58
N LEU A 11 -8.22 -4.13 41.40
CA LEU A 11 -6.85 -4.00 40.89
C LEU A 11 -6.80 -3.59 39.40
N ALA A 12 -7.73 -4.11 38.59
CA ALA A 12 -7.85 -3.75 37.17
C ALA A 12 -8.32 -2.29 36.97
N GLY A 13 -9.25 -1.80 37.80
CA GLY A 13 -9.71 -0.41 37.75
C GLY A 13 -8.61 0.60 38.13
N LEU A 14 -7.79 0.28 39.13
CA LEU A 14 -6.70 1.15 39.58
C LEU A 14 -5.56 1.27 38.55
N ALA A 15 -5.26 0.19 37.81
CA ALA A 15 -4.28 0.22 36.72
C ALA A 15 -4.73 1.08 35.54
N LEU A 16 -6.03 1.09 35.21
CA LEU A 16 -6.59 1.91 34.14
C LEU A 16 -6.59 3.41 34.49
N GLY A 17 -6.86 3.75 35.76
CA GLY A 17 -6.86 5.14 36.24
C GLY A 17 -5.48 5.80 36.24
N LEU A 18 -4.42 5.06 36.56
CA LEU A 18 -3.04 5.59 36.53
C LEU A 18 -2.51 5.78 35.10
N PHE A 19 -2.95 4.97 34.14
CA PHE A 19 -2.51 5.07 32.74
C PHE A 19 -3.04 6.33 32.04
N VAL A 20 -4.27 6.74 32.33
CA VAL A 20 -4.89 7.95 31.73
C VAL A 20 -4.29 9.24 32.30
N LEU A 21 -3.79 9.22 33.55
CA LEU A 21 -3.19 10.39 34.18
C LEU A 21 -1.78 10.73 33.64
N SER A 22 -1.05 9.76 33.07
CA SER A 22 0.30 9.97 32.53
C SER A 22 0.34 10.60 31.13
N LEU A 23 -0.79 10.64 30.41
CA LEU A 23 -0.87 11.24 29.07
C LEU A 23 -1.20 12.74 29.09
N ASN A 24 -1.54 13.30 30.25
CA ASN A 24 -1.91 14.72 30.40
C ASN A 24 -0.77 15.62 30.90
N ALA A 25 0.49 15.17 30.83
CA ALA A 25 1.67 15.86 31.36
C ALA A 25 2.69 16.33 30.29
N THR A 26 2.30 16.49 29.02
CA THR A 26 3.23 16.96 27.97
C THR A 26 2.67 18.01 27.00
N THR A 27 1.44 18.48 27.19
CA THR A 27 0.96 19.66 26.46
C THR A 27 1.43 20.93 27.17
N GLY A 28 2.67 21.33 26.87
CA GLY A 28 3.16 22.66 27.19
C GLY A 28 2.58 23.70 26.23
N GLU A 29 1.46 24.30 26.61
CA GLU A 29 1.14 25.71 26.29
C GLU A 29 1.61 26.52 27.50
N GLY A 30 2.24 27.69 27.46
CA GLY A 30 2.55 28.70 26.46
C GLY A 30 2.90 29.96 27.27
N THR A 31 3.63 30.94 26.73
CA THR A 31 3.43 32.36 27.12
C THR A 31 4.13 33.30 26.16
N SER A 32 3.30 33.97 25.36
CA SER A 32 3.26 35.40 25.10
C SER A 32 4.37 36.27 25.69
N SER A 33 5.02 37.07 24.82
CA SER A 33 5.53 38.39 25.19
C SER A 33 4.89 39.44 24.27
N TYR A 34 3.99 40.21 24.87
CA TYR A 34 3.53 41.54 24.49
C TYR A 34 4.74 42.49 24.61
N GLY A 35 5.05 43.49 23.80
CA GLY A 35 4.42 44.20 22.71
C GLY A 35 5.11 45.57 22.67
N GLU A 36 5.35 46.17 21.51
CA GLU A 36 5.44 47.63 21.33
C GLU A 36 5.40 47.97 19.82
N ALA A 37 4.50 48.87 19.44
CA ALA A 37 4.29 49.41 18.09
C ALA A 37 5.11 50.74 17.93
N PRO A 38 4.95 51.59 16.88
CA PRO A 38 4.15 51.49 15.65
C PRO A 38 4.84 52.05 14.36
N ALA A 39 4.06 52.03 13.27
CA ALA A 39 4.03 52.97 12.13
C ALA A 39 5.04 52.78 10.99
N ALA A 40 4.52 52.41 9.80
CA ALA A 40 5.18 52.63 8.52
C ALA A 40 4.23 53.38 7.59
N THR A 41 4.64 54.59 7.22
CA THR A 41 4.04 55.44 6.20
C THR A 41 4.98 55.54 5.01
N ALA A 42 4.41 55.46 3.80
CA ALA A 42 4.86 56.01 2.52
C ALA A 42 6.06 55.39 1.74
N SER A 43 5.76 55.13 0.46
CA SER A 43 6.64 55.12 -0.72
C SER A 43 7.15 56.56 -1.02
N PRO A 44 8.29 56.82 -1.72
CA PRO A 44 8.48 56.51 -3.16
C PRO A 44 9.92 56.10 -3.60
N ALA A 45 10.03 55.75 -4.89
CA ALA A 45 11.22 55.37 -5.68
C ALA A 45 12.13 56.57 -6.08
N PRO A 46 13.02 56.50 -7.11
CA PRO A 46 14.09 55.55 -7.51
C PRO A 46 15.48 56.27 -7.65
N SER A 47 16.59 55.55 -7.93
CA SER A 47 17.76 56.13 -8.65
C SER A 47 18.74 55.08 -9.20
N THR A 48 18.80 55.03 -10.54
CA THR A 48 19.99 55.00 -11.44
C THR A 48 21.16 54.01 -11.25
N SER A 49 21.30 53.16 -12.28
CA SER A 49 22.50 52.56 -12.94
C SER A 49 23.81 53.40 -12.90
N PRO A 50 25.03 52.91 -13.30
CA PRO A 50 25.34 51.74 -14.15
C PRO A 50 26.63 50.91 -13.89
N SER A 51 26.64 49.72 -14.53
CA SER A 51 27.74 49.03 -15.28
C SER A 51 29.17 48.92 -14.72
N SER A 52 29.72 47.69 -14.65
CA SER A 52 30.91 47.30 -15.46
C SER A 52 31.46 45.87 -15.21
N LYS A 53 31.78 45.24 -16.35
CA LYS A 53 32.92 44.32 -16.67
C LYS A 53 32.99 42.87 -16.18
N ALA A 54 32.86 42.01 -17.20
CA ALA A 54 33.46 40.71 -17.46
C ALA A 54 34.77 40.35 -16.72
N SER A 55 34.88 39.07 -16.34
CA SER A 55 36.13 38.31 -16.42
C SER A 55 35.82 36.82 -16.56
N ALA A 56 36.31 36.22 -17.66
CA ALA A 56 36.27 34.80 -17.93
C ALA A 56 37.45 34.10 -17.21
N SER A 57 37.24 32.92 -16.64
CA SER A 57 38.34 32.03 -16.25
C SER A 57 37.94 30.55 -16.32
N ALA A 58 38.66 29.88 -17.22
CA ALA A 58 38.91 28.47 -17.48
C ALA A 58 38.14 27.34 -16.75
N GLU A 59 37.63 26.46 -17.61
CA GLU A 59 37.03 25.13 -17.42
C GLU A 59 38.06 24.05 -17.01
N PRO A 60 37.75 23.15 -16.06
CA PRO A 60 38.40 21.85 -15.96
C PRO A 60 37.55 20.75 -16.61
N SER A 61 38.14 20.17 -17.66
CA SER A 61 37.92 18.88 -18.30
C SER A 61 36.95 17.90 -17.59
N ALA A 62 35.81 17.64 -18.23
CA ALA A 62 34.86 16.62 -17.80
C ALA A 62 35.39 15.20 -18.09
N SER A 63 35.63 14.44 -17.03
CA SER A 63 35.86 12.99 -17.07
C SER A 63 34.62 12.26 -17.63
N PRO A 64 34.76 11.26 -18.52
CA PRO A 64 33.61 10.54 -19.06
C PRO A 64 32.94 9.72 -17.95
N SER A 65 31.83 10.25 -17.43
CA SER A 65 30.92 9.48 -16.59
C SER A 65 30.38 8.30 -17.40
N LYS A 66 30.66 7.08 -16.95
CA LYS A 66 29.98 5.86 -17.42
C LYS A 66 28.48 6.12 -17.38
N ALA A 67 27.85 6.20 -18.55
CA ALA A 67 26.42 6.31 -18.67
C ALA A 67 25.77 5.13 -17.93
N SER A 68 25.05 5.42 -16.85
CA SER A 68 24.17 4.41 -16.26
C SER A 68 23.10 4.06 -17.31
N PRO A 69 22.85 2.77 -17.58
CA PRO A 69 21.84 2.39 -18.54
C PRO A 69 20.50 2.96 -18.11
N THR A 70 19.88 3.73 -18.98
CA THR A 70 18.56 4.31 -18.76
C THR A 70 17.55 3.17 -18.79
N ARG A 71 17.16 2.67 -17.61
CA ARG A 71 16.22 1.56 -17.46
C ARG A 71 14.88 2.00 -18.05
N THR A 72 14.46 1.39 -19.16
CA THR A 72 13.17 1.71 -19.78
C THR A 72 12.06 1.30 -18.82
N ALA A 73 11.31 2.26 -18.29
CA ALA A 73 10.28 1.99 -17.31
C ALA A 73 9.17 1.12 -17.92
N ARG A 74 8.96 -0.08 -17.36
CA ARG A 74 7.89 -1.00 -17.78
C ARG A 74 6.52 -0.36 -17.55
N ALA A 75 5.65 -0.45 -18.56
CA ALA A 75 4.27 0.01 -18.48
C ALA A 75 3.46 -0.75 -17.41
N LYS A 76 2.44 -0.09 -16.85
CA LYS A 76 1.51 -0.72 -15.89
C LYS A 76 0.86 -1.95 -16.51
N THR A 77 1.02 -3.10 -15.87
CA THR A 77 0.44 -4.37 -16.33
C THR A 77 -0.01 -5.21 -15.15
N SER A 78 -1.21 -5.76 -15.22
CA SER A 78 -1.73 -6.71 -14.22
C SER A 78 -1.75 -8.13 -14.80
N TYR A 79 -1.69 -9.11 -13.91
CA TYR A 79 -1.76 -10.54 -14.22
C TYR A 79 -2.72 -11.18 -13.23
N ALA A 80 -3.52 -12.16 -13.66
CA ALA A 80 -4.42 -12.88 -12.79
C ALA A 80 -4.47 -14.36 -13.17
N GLY A 81 -4.65 -15.21 -12.17
CA GLY A 81 -4.74 -16.66 -12.36
C GLY A 81 -4.95 -17.38 -11.05
N ARG A 82 -4.60 -18.67 -11.07
CA ARG A 82 -4.81 -19.57 -9.93
C ARG A 82 -3.54 -20.32 -9.60
N THR A 83 -3.52 -20.87 -8.40
CA THR A 83 -2.55 -21.89 -8.03
C THR A 83 -2.78 -23.15 -8.86
N ASP A 84 -1.73 -23.93 -9.07
CA ASP A 84 -1.77 -25.11 -9.93
C ASP A 84 -2.68 -26.22 -9.37
N ASP A 85 -2.93 -26.21 -8.05
CA ASP A 85 -3.87 -27.09 -7.35
C ASP A 85 -5.31 -26.54 -7.30
N ASP A 86 -5.56 -25.41 -7.96
CA ASP A 86 -6.84 -24.70 -8.00
C ASP A 86 -7.40 -24.27 -6.62
N SER A 87 -6.60 -24.32 -5.55
CA SER A 87 -7.07 -24.02 -4.20
C SER A 87 -7.20 -22.52 -3.91
N SER A 88 -6.45 -21.68 -4.62
CA SER A 88 -6.38 -20.24 -4.41
C SER A 88 -6.24 -19.46 -5.72
N ALA A 89 -6.58 -18.18 -5.66
CA ALA A 89 -6.34 -17.22 -6.72
C ALA A 89 -5.11 -16.36 -6.41
N ILE A 90 -4.46 -15.89 -7.47
CA ILE A 90 -3.36 -14.94 -7.39
C ILE A 90 -3.48 -13.85 -8.45
N SER A 91 -3.20 -12.61 -8.07
CA SER A 91 -3.06 -11.50 -9.01
C SER A 91 -1.84 -10.66 -8.69
N ILE A 92 -1.18 -10.17 -9.74
CA ILE A 92 0.08 -9.43 -9.66
C ILE A 92 -0.08 -8.16 -10.48
N SER A 93 0.17 -7.00 -9.88
CA SER A 93 0.23 -5.71 -10.56
C SER A 93 1.69 -5.26 -10.63
N ILE A 94 2.16 -4.87 -11.81
CA ILE A 94 3.53 -4.45 -12.08
C ILE A 94 3.54 -3.04 -12.65
N ARG A 95 4.42 -2.17 -12.15
CA ARG A 95 4.70 -0.84 -12.69
C ARG A 95 6.19 -0.55 -12.56
N GLY A 96 6.87 -0.28 -13.68
CA GLY A 96 8.32 -0.14 -13.69
C GLY A 96 8.99 -1.42 -13.18
N ASP A 97 9.83 -1.28 -12.16
CA ASP A 97 10.50 -2.37 -11.47
C ASP A 97 9.78 -2.82 -10.20
N LYS A 98 8.58 -2.29 -9.90
CA LYS A 98 7.81 -2.62 -8.70
C LYS A 98 6.66 -3.56 -9.01
N ALA A 99 6.38 -4.45 -8.06
CA ALA A 99 5.23 -5.33 -8.11
C ALA A 99 4.52 -5.42 -6.75
N ILE A 100 3.20 -5.56 -6.83
CA ILE A 100 2.33 -5.98 -5.72
C ILE A 100 1.61 -7.24 -6.16
N ALA A 101 1.62 -8.27 -5.31
CA ALA A 101 0.87 -9.49 -5.50
C ALA A 101 -0.14 -9.68 -4.37
N TYR A 102 -1.29 -10.26 -4.70
CA TYR A 102 -2.29 -10.69 -3.76
C TYR A 102 -2.63 -12.16 -4.01
N PHE A 103 -2.58 -12.94 -2.95
CA PHE A 103 -3.00 -14.34 -2.91
C PHE A 103 -4.23 -14.44 -2.00
N CYS A 104 -5.27 -15.14 -2.42
CA CYS A 104 -6.37 -15.49 -1.51
C CYS A 104 -7.08 -16.79 -1.90
N ASP A 105 -7.64 -17.48 -0.90
CA ASP A 105 -8.47 -18.68 -1.09
C ASP A 105 -9.98 -18.38 -1.17
N GLY A 106 -10.35 -17.09 -1.09
CA GLY A 106 -11.74 -16.62 -1.08
C GLY A 106 -12.51 -16.93 0.21
N ARG A 107 -11.82 -17.40 1.25
CA ARG A 107 -12.43 -17.74 2.54
C ARG A 107 -11.74 -16.96 3.66
N THR A 108 -10.56 -17.42 4.09
CA THR A 108 -9.88 -16.88 5.28
C THR A 108 -8.38 -16.70 5.08
N LYS A 109 -7.80 -17.27 4.03
CA LYS A 109 -6.36 -17.21 3.79
C LYS A 109 -6.08 -16.17 2.74
N GLU A 110 -5.29 -15.17 3.11
CA GLU A 110 -4.80 -14.16 2.18
C GLU A 110 -3.37 -13.74 2.48
N SER A 111 -2.71 -13.19 1.48
CA SER A 111 -1.44 -12.52 1.67
C SER A 111 -1.23 -11.43 0.62
N TRP A 112 -0.76 -10.28 1.10
CA TRP A 112 -0.27 -9.18 0.27
C TRP A 112 1.25 -9.22 0.26
N LEU A 113 1.83 -9.26 -0.93
CA LEU A 113 3.27 -9.28 -1.14
C LEU A 113 3.69 -8.10 -2.00
N LYS A 114 4.88 -7.57 -1.74
CA LYS A 114 5.48 -6.49 -2.52
C LYS A 114 6.96 -6.76 -2.77
N GLY A 115 7.50 -6.21 -3.85
CA GLY A 115 8.88 -6.44 -4.22
C GLY A 115 9.22 -5.88 -5.59
N ASN A 116 10.31 -6.39 -6.16
CA ASN A 116 10.85 -5.91 -7.42
C ASN A 116 10.70 -6.93 -8.54
N VAL A 117 10.73 -6.41 -9.77
CA VAL A 117 10.86 -7.16 -11.01
C VAL A 117 12.16 -6.73 -11.69
N GLU A 118 13.01 -7.71 -11.93
CA GLU A 118 14.29 -7.54 -12.61
C GLU A 118 14.09 -7.41 -14.13
N ASP A 119 15.11 -6.93 -14.83
CA ASP A 119 15.03 -6.69 -16.29
C ASP A 119 14.85 -7.96 -17.10
N ASP A 120 15.37 -9.08 -16.60
CA ASP A 120 15.20 -10.42 -17.17
C ASP A 120 13.84 -11.07 -16.84
N GLY A 121 12.98 -10.35 -16.11
CA GLY A 121 11.64 -10.77 -15.71
C GLY A 121 11.58 -11.59 -14.42
N GLU A 122 12.69 -11.85 -13.73
CA GLU A 122 12.65 -12.42 -12.38
C GLU A 122 11.90 -11.49 -11.42
N MET A 123 11.11 -12.04 -10.52
CA MET A 123 10.48 -11.27 -9.46
C MET A 123 10.60 -11.97 -8.12
N LYS A 124 10.89 -11.17 -7.10
CA LYS A 124 10.93 -11.58 -5.70
C LYS A 124 10.06 -10.65 -4.89
N LEU A 125 8.98 -11.17 -4.34
CA LEU A 125 8.09 -10.43 -3.46
C LEU A 125 8.07 -11.04 -2.06
N SER A 126 7.88 -10.18 -1.07
CA SER A 126 7.74 -10.57 0.33
C SER A 126 6.51 -9.93 0.94
N GLY A 127 5.86 -10.67 1.83
CA GLY A 127 4.68 -10.26 2.56
C GLY A 127 4.80 -10.47 4.06
N LYS A 128 3.71 -10.20 4.78
CA LYS A 128 3.62 -10.47 6.22
C LYS A 128 3.73 -11.98 6.51
N HIS A 129 4.02 -12.34 7.76
CA HIS A 129 4.08 -13.73 8.24
C HIS A 129 5.03 -14.65 7.45
N GLY A 130 6.08 -14.08 6.86
CA GLY A 130 7.07 -14.83 6.07
C GLY A 130 6.57 -15.25 4.68
N ALA A 131 5.47 -14.65 4.20
CA ALA A 131 4.98 -14.91 2.86
C ALA A 131 6.02 -14.49 1.80
N LYS A 132 6.22 -15.33 0.79
CA LYS A 132 7.17 -15.09 -0.29
C LYS A 132 6.55 -15.43 -1.64
N LEU A 133 7.02 -14.76 -2.69
CA LEU A 133 6.76 -15.15 -4.05
C LEU A 133 8.04 -15.04 -4.86
N ASP A 134 8.40 -16.14 -5.50
CA ASP A 134 9.48 -16.23 -6.47
C ASP A 134 8.82 -16.56 -7.81
N GLY A 135 8.94 -15.65 -8.78
CA GLY A 135 8.27 -15.78 -10.07
C GLY A 135 9.12 -15.28 -11.22
N ARG A 136 8.65 -15.58 -12.43
CA ARG A 136 9.26 -15.10 -13.67
C ARG A 136 8.19 -14.68 -14.66
N LEU A 137 8.35 -13.48 -15.17
CA LEU A 137 7.55 -12.96 -16.28
C LEU A 137 8.12 -13.49 -17.60
N THR A 138 7.33 -14.24 -18.34
CA THR A 138 7.70 -14.81 -19.64
C THR A 138 6.60 -14.50 -20.65
N GLY A 139 6.87 -13.58 -21.58
CA GLY A 139 5.87 -13.12 -22.54
C GLY A 139 4.65 -12.48 -21.85
N ASP A 140 3.50 -13.13 -21.97
CA ASP A 140 2.20 -12.66 -21.48
C ASP A 140 1.77 -13.27 -20.14
N ARG A 141 2.67 -13.96 -19.43
CA ARG A 141 2.31 -14.66 -18.19
C ARG A 141 3.42 -14.60 -17.16
N VAL A 142 3.01 -14.69 -15.90
CA VAL A 142 3.89 -14.93 -14.76
C VAL A 142 3.68 -16.36 -14.30
N ARG A 143 4.78 -17.09 -14.12
CA ARG A 143 4.81 -18.40 -13.46
C ARG A 143 5.74 -18.33 -12.27
N GLY A 144 5.45 -19.12 -11.24
CA GLY A 144 6.29 -19.11 -10.05
C GLY A 144 5.76 -19.98 -8.94
N THR A 145 6.36 -19.81 -7.77
CA THR A 145 5.90 -20.40 -6.52
C THR A 145 5.66 -19.27 -5.52
N THR A 146 4.53 -19.32 -4.82
CA THR A 146 4.30 -18.50 -3.64
C THR A 146 4.27 -19.37 -2.40
N THR A 147 4.94 -18.95 -1.33
CA THR A 147 4.91 -19.62 -0.04
C THR A 147 4.05 -18.81 0.91
N ILE A 148 2.92 -19.36 1.32
CA ILE A 148 1.97 -18.75 2.26
C ILE A 148 1.84 -19.69 3.46
N GLU A 149 2.00 -19.18 4.68
CA GLU A 149 1.97 -19.99 5.92
C GLU A 149 2.90 -21.22 5.86
N LYS A 150 4.12 -21.03 5.32
CA LYS A 150 5.13 -22.09 5.12
C LYS A 150 4.73 -23.19 4.14
N ARG A 151 3.63 -23.03 3.38
CA ARG A 151 3.21 -23.96 2.33
C ARG A 151 3.49 -23.35 0.95
N PRO A 152 4.20 -24.06 0.06
CA PRO A 152 4.41 -23.62 -1.31
C PRO A 152 3.19 -23.93 -2.18
N TYR A 153 2.86 -23.00 -3.07
CA TYR A 153 1.86 -23.14 -4.12
C TYR A 153 2.49 -22.72 -5.45
N GLY A 154 2.56 -23.65 -6.40
CA GLY A 154 2.83 -23.31 -7.79
C GLY A 154 1.67 -22.50 -8.36
N PHE A 155 1.94 -21.56 -9.26
CA PHE A 155 0.88 -20.77 -9.89
C PHE A 155 1.21 -20.36 -11.32
N THR A 156 0.15 -20.07 -12.07
CA THR A 156 0.23 -19.42 -13.39
C THR A 156 -0.76 -18.26 -13.45
N ALA A 157 -0.27 -17.05 -13.72
CA ALA A 157 -1.08 -15.84 -13.91
C ALA A 157 -0.90 -15.29 -15.32
N LYS A 158 -1.99 -15.15 -16.08
CA LYS A 158 -1.97 -14.58 -17.44
C LYS A 158 -2.12 -13.06 -17.36
N LYS A 159 -1.58 -12.35 -18.34
CA LYS A 159 -1.76 -10.90 -18.49
C LYS A 159 -3.24 -10.58 -18.47
N ALA A 160 -3.63 -9.72 -17.55
CA ALA A 160 -5.00 -9.34 -17.33
C ALA A 160 -5.43 -8.32 -18.39
N VAL A 161 -6.63 -8.53 -18.92
CA VAL A 161 -7.37 -7.56 -19.74
C VAL A 161 -8.56 -7.11 -18.92
N LYS A 162 -8.85 -5.81 -18.90
CA LYS A 162 -10.01 -5.29 -18.16
C LYS A 162 -11.27 -6.11 -18.51
N PRO A 163 -12.06 -6.55 -17.51
CA PRO A 163 -11.99 -6.18 -16.09
C PRO A 163 -11.04 -7.02 -15.21
N SER A 164 -10.34 -8.01 -15.75
CA SER A 164 -9.44 -8.86 -14.95
C SER A 164 -8.33 -8.06 -14.27
N GLY A 165 -7.99 -8.44 -13.04
CA GLY A 165 -6.92 -7.78 -12.28
C GLY A 165 -7.13 -7.82 -10.77
N LEU A 166 -6.33 -7.01 -10.08
CA LEU A 166 -6.28 -6.88 -8.63
C LEU A 166 -6.97 -5.58 -8.19
N TYR A 167 -7.89 -5.68 -7.25
CA TYR A 167 -8.62 -4.56 -6.66
C TYR A 167 -8.50 -4.57 -5.14
N ARG A 168 -8.52 -3.38 -4.53
CA ARG A 168 -8.49 -3.22 -3.08
C ARG A 168 -9.40 -2.08 -2.63
N ALA A 169 -9.95 -2.20 -1.43
CA ALA A 169 -10.62 -1.15 -0.71
C ALA A 169 -10.15 -1.18 0.75
N THR A 170 -9.79 -0.02 1.29
CA THR A 170 -9.49 0.14 2.72
C THR A 170 -10.22 1.39 3.19
N THR A 171 -11.22 1.24 4.05
CA THR A 171 -12.13 2.33 4.46
C THR A 171 -12.84 2.00 5.77
N GLU A 172 -13.65 2.91 6.29
CA GLU A 172 -14.50 2.68 7.45
C GLU A 172 -15.97 2.67 7.01
N VAL A 173 -16.73 1.66 7.43
CA VAL A 173 -18.18 1.56 7.18
C VAL A 173 -18.88 1.35 8.50
N ARG A 174 -19.75 2.29 8.89
CA ARG A 174 -20.51 2.26 10.16
C ARG A 174 -19.60 2.08 11.40
N GLY A 175 -18.45 2.73 11.42
CA GLY A 175 -17.50 2.67 12.54
C GLY A 175 -16.64 1.41 12.61
N ALA A 176 -16.70 0.53 11.60
CA ALA A 176 -15.86 -0.66 11.49
C ALA A 176 -14.83 -0.49 10.36
N GLU A 177 -13.58 -0.88 10.61
CA GLU A 177 -12.53 -0.86 9.59
C GLU A 177 -12.77 -2.00 8.59
N ILE A 178 -12.81 -1.65 7.31
CA ILE A 178 -12.93 -2.57 6.19
C ILE A 178 -11.63 -2.57 5.40
N ASP A 179 -10.99 -3.74 5.28
CA ASP A 179 -9.88 -3.97 4.34
C ASP A 179 -10.22 -5.18 3.47
N GLY A 180 -10.35 -4.95 2.16
CA GLY A 180 -10.78 -5.96 1.21
C GLY A 180 -9.87 -6.07 0.01
N GLY A 181 -9.63 -7.29 -0.46
CA GLY A 181 -8.91 -7.61 -1.68
C GLY A 181 -9.76 -8.47 -2.61
N TRP A 182 -9.72 -8.16 -3.91
CA TRP A 182 -10.42 -8.92 -4.95
C TRP A 182 -9.51 -9.22 -6.13
N ILE A 183 -9.66 -10.44 -6.64
CA ILE A 183 -9.05 -10.92 -7.86
C ILE A 183 -10.17 -11.22 -8.85
N VAL A 184 -10.23 -10.45 -9.93
CA VAL A 184 -11.10 -10.75 -11.07
C VAL A 184 -10.28 -11.59 -12.06
N LEU A 185 -10.68 -12.86 -12.22
CA LEU A 185 -10.02 -13.81 -13.11
C LEU A 185 -10.36 -13.50 -14.59
N PRO A 186 -9.59 -14.04 -15.55
CA PRO A 186 -9.83 -13.80 -16.98
C PRO A 186 -11.21 -14.26 -17.48
N ASP A 187 -11.84 -15.21 -16.79
CA ASP A 187 -13.20 -15.70 -17.08
C ASP A 187 -14.31 -14.92 -16.35
N GLY A 188 -13.95 -13.83 -15.65
CA GLY A 188 -14.87 -13.00 -14.88
C GLY A 188 -15.20 -13.52 -13.49
N ARG A 189 -14.78 -14.74 -13.12
CA ARG A 189 -14.94 -15.22 -11.73
C ARG A 189 -14.16 -14.33 -10.78
N GLN A 190 -14.73 -14.12 -9.60
CA GLN A 190 -14.13 -13.27 -8.57
C GLN A 190 -13.78 -14.09 -7.34
N VAL A 191 -12.60 -13.83 -6.79
CA VAL A 191 -12.14 -14.42 -5.52
C VAL A 191 -11.62 -13.27 -4.67
N GLY A 192 -12.08 -13.17 -3.44
CA GLY A 192 -11.67 -12.09 -2.57
C GLY A 192 -12.00 -12.35 -1.11
N ILE A 193 -11.34 -11.61 -0.24
CA ILE A 193 -11.61 -11.60 1.20
C ILE A 193 -11.82 -10.16 1.62
N VAL A 194 -12.81 -9.93 2.47
CA VAL A 194 -13.03 -8.68 3.19
C VAL A 194 -12.85 -8.94 4.67
N ARG A 195 -12.00 -8.14 5.29
CA ARG A 195 -11.81 -8.09 6.74
C ARG A 195 -12.64 -6.94 7.30
N ARG A 196 -13.42 -7.22 8.34
CA ARG A 196 -14.08 -6.21 9.17
C ARG A 196 -13.56 -6.32 10.60
N ASP A 197 -12.94 -5.27 11.12
CA ASP A 197 -12.31 -5.27 12.45
C ASP A 197 -11.47 -6.55 12.67
N ASP A 198 -10.60 -6.83 11.70
CA ASP A 198 -9.75 -8.03 11.63
C ASP A 198 -10.44 -9.40 11.47
N LYS A 199 -11.75 -9.46 11.25
CA LYS A 199 -12.48 -10.70 10.99
C LYS A 199 -12.64 -10.92 9.48
N PRO A 200 -11.99 -11.95 8.89
CA PRO A 200 -12.09 -12.22 7.47
C PRO A 200 -13.41 -12.91 7.11
N SER A 201 -13.92 -12.59 5.92
CA SER A 201 -15.06 -13.26 5.29
C SER A 201 -14.90 -13.24 3.78
N ALA A 202 -15.64 -14.11 3.07
CA ALA A 202 -15.68 -14.08 1.61
C ALA A 202 -16.16 -12.71 1.14
N ALA A 203 -15.43 -12.11 0.19
CA ALA A 203 -15.78 -10.80 -0.30
C ALA A 203 -17.06 -10.86 -1.16
N PRO A 204 -17.99 -9.90 -1.01
CA PRO A 204 -19.05 -9.69 -1.98
C PRO A 204 -18.46 -9.39 -3.36
N PRO A 205 -19.19 -9.72 -4.44
CA PRO A 205 -18.71 -9.44 -5.80
C PRO A 205 -18.57 -7.92 -6.01
N ILE A 206 -17.49 -7.52 -6.69
CA ILE A 206 -17.34 -6.17 -7.20
C ILE A 206 -18.05 -6.05 -8.55
N ASP A 207 -18.65 -4.91 -8.82
CA ASP A 207 -18.87 -4.46 -10.19
C ASP A 207 -17.51 -3.92 -10.69
N PRO A 208 -16.86 -4.57 -11.67
CA PRO A 208 -15.53 -4.16 -12.09
C PRO A 208 -15.52 -2.89 -12.97
N ASP A 209 -16.67 -2.46 -13.49
CA ASP A 209 -16.76 -1.23 -14.30
C ASP A 209 -16.81 0.00 -13.40
N SER A 210 -17.59 -0.07 -12.30
CA SER A 210 -17.72 1.01 -11.32
C SER A 210 -16.77 0.89 -10.12
N GLY A 211 -16.32 -0.32 -9.82
CA GLY A 211 -15.63 -0.68 -8.57
C GLY A 211 -16.58 -0.82 -7.37
N ALA A 212 -17.90 -0.73 -7.56
CA ALA A 212 -18.87 -0.76 -6.47
C ALA A 212 -18.95 -2.16 -5.83
N VAL A 213 -19.03 -2.19 -4.50
CA VAL A 213 -19.19 -3.42 -3.73
C VAL A 213 -20.26 -3.21 -2.65
N PRO A 214 -21.33 -4.02 -2.63
CA PRO A 214 -22.34 -3.92 -1.60
C PRO A 214 -21.81 -4.50 -0.28
N VAL A 215 -21.88 -3.71 0.80
CA VAL A 215 -21.50 -4.13 2.15
C VAL A 215 -22.53 -3.59 3.14
N ASP A 216 -23.28 -4.48 3.78
CA ASP A 216 -24.30 -4.16 4.81
C ASP A 216 -25.40 -3.16 4.38
N GLY A 217 -25.69 -3.08 3.08
CA GLY A 217 -26.64 -2.10 2.53
C GLY A 217 -26.01 -0.73 2.22
N ASP A 218 -24.72 -0.54 2.51
CA ASP A 218 -23.90 0.54 1.96
C ASP A 218 -23.13 0.05 0.72
N SER A 219 -22.56 0.99 -0.04
CA SER A 219 -21.69 0.68 -1.17
C SER A 219 -20.29 1.22 -0.90
N LEU A 220 -19.29 0.35 -0.88
CA LEU A 220 -17.89 0.77 -0.90
C LEU A 220 -17.35 0.74 -2.34
N THR A 221 -16.20 1.38 -2.58
CA THR A 221 -15.55 1.36 -3.90
C THR A 221 -14.17 0.73 -3.82
N ALA A 222 -14.02 -0.43 -4.46
CA ALA A 222 -12.73 -1.05 -4.69
C ALA A 222 -12.04 -0.43 -5.91
N ARG A 223 -10.72 -0.24 -5.81
CA ARG A 223 -9.91 0.40 -6.86
C ARG A 223 -8.84 -0.57 -7.37
N PRO A 224 -8.49 -0.52 -8.68
CA PRO A 224 -7.37 -1.27 -9.20
C PRO A 224 -6.07 -0.96 -8.43
N VAL A 225 -5.34 -2.00 -8.04
CA VAL A 225 -4.08 -1.86 -7.31
C VAL A 225 -2.95 -1.54 -8.26
N VAL A 226 -2.16 -0.52 -7.91
CA VAL A 226 -0.95 -0.12 -8.63
C VAL A 226 0.21 -0.05 -7.61
N PRO A 227 1.39 -0.62 -7.92
CA PRO A 227 2.59 -0.51 -7.09
C PRO A 227 3.06 0.93 -6.88
#